data_AF-A0A9E2GHL6-F1
#
_entry.id   AF-A0A9E2GHL6-F1
#
_cell.length_a   1.000
_cell.length_b   1.000
_cell.length_c   1.000
_cell.angle_alpha   90.00
_cell.angle_beta   90.00
_cell.angle_gamma   90.00
#
_symmetry.space_group_name_H-M   'P 1'
#
loop_
_entity.id
_entity.type
_entity.pdbx_description
1 polymer ?
#
loop_
_entity_poly.entity_id
_entity_poly.type
_entity_poly.pdbx_seq_one_letter_code
_entity_poly.pdbx_strand_id
1 'polypeptide(L)'
;MMGVVFVALVVLAATSSWAGSCFEVMGDIQERITWQVWNAEGWAASPMVVEAVIAQNKKGPIPGMDNPKWKTVPKNDAMVQGFINNEAAKFIKGEIDKTGGIVVGAFLNAAQGEKVAFTDKTSSYIHKGAAKFDVPFASGHDWQGKPELEDKAYLIQISVPVLFDGKPIGVLVVEIDGTKLEGLAKK
;
A
#
# COMPACT_ATOMS: atom_id res chain seq x y z
N MET A 1 -43.07 -28.49 56.16
CA MET A 1 -43.24 -29.49 55.08
C MET A 1 -44.10 -28.85 53.99
N MET A 2 -43.50 -28.52 52.85
CA MET A 2 -43.92 -28.90 51.48
C MET A 2 -43.18 -27.96 50.52
N GLY A 3 -42.21 -28.51 49.78
CA GLY A 3 -41.47 -27.78 48.77
C GLY A 3 -42.27 -27.67 47.48
N VAL A 4 -42.03 -26.59 46.73
CA VAL A 4 -42.44 -26.47 45.34
C VAL A 4 -41.16 -26.48 44.49
N VAL A 5 -41.15 -27.40 43.54
CA VAL A 5 -40.01 -27.79 42.71
C VAL A 5 -39.83 -26.81 41.55
N PHE A 6 -38.58 -26.41 41.34
CA PHE A 6 -38.07 -25.69 40.17
C PHE A 6 -38.12 -26.57 38.91
N VAL A 7 -38.62 -26.03 37.80
CA VAL A 7 -38.17 -26.45 36.46
C VAL A 7 -38.04 -25.20 35.59
N ALA A 8 -36.83 -24.65 35.52
CA ALA A 8 -36.45 -23.66 34.52
C ALA A 8 -35.81 -24.41 33.34
N LEU A 9 -36.52 -24.46 32.21
CA LEU A 9 -36.04 -25.03 30.97
C LEU A 9 -35.11 -23.99 30.30
N VAL A 10 -33.79 -24.18 30.45
CA VAL A 10 -32.80 -23.37 29.73
C VAL A 10 -32.61 -23.96 28.35
N VAL A 11 -33.13 -23.29 27.31
CA VAL A 11 -32.79 -23.58 25.92
C VAL A 11 -31.47 -22.87 25.62
N LEU A 12 -30.35 -23.62 25.63
CA LEU A 12 -29.09 -23.14 25.05
C LEU A 12 -29.20 -23.22 23.52
N ALA A 13 -29.57 -22.11 22.89
CA ALA A 13 -29.33 -21.91 21.47
C ALA A 13 -27.83 -21.60 21.29
N ALA A 14 -27.04 -22.61 20.91
CA ALA A 14 -25.68 -22.41 20.44
C ALA A 14 -25.72 -21.72 19.08
N THR A 15 -25.70 -20.39 19.07
CA THR A 15 -25.40 -19.63 17.85
C THR A 15 -23.91 -19.80 17.58
N SER A 16 -23.58 -20.67 16.64
CA SER A 16 -22.24 -20.70 16.04
C SER A 16 -22.01 -19.37 15.34
N SER A 17 -21.36 -18.43 16.02
CA SER A 17 -20.79 -17.25 15.39
C SER A 17 -19.72 -17.74 14.41
N TRP A 18 -20.08 -17.78 13.13
CA TRP A 18 -19.11 -17.71 12.05
C TRP A 18 -18.45 -16.33 12.15
N ALA A 19 -17.44 -16.23 13.02
CA ALA A 19 -16.45 -15.20 12.93
C ALA A 19 -15.66 -15.51 11.66
N GLY A 20 -16.08 -14.94 10.53
CA GLY A 20 -15.15 -14.76 9.43
C GLY A 20 -13.97 -14.01 10.02
N SER A 21 -12.76 -14.60 10.02
CA SER A 21 -11.57 -13.92 10.49
C SER A 21 -11.44 -12.60 9.73
N CYS A 22 -11.83 -11.52 10.38
CA CYS A 22 -11.43 -10.19 9.98
C CYS A 22 -9.94 -10.13 10.26
N PHE A 23 -9.13 -9.85 9.24
CA PHE A 23 -7.71 -9.61 9.47
C PHE A 23 -7.58 -8.37 10.35
N GLU A 24 -7.02 -8.54 11.54
CA GLU A 24 -6.78 -7.46 12.50
C GLU A 24 -5.28 -7.18 12.58
N VAL A 25 -4.92 -5.91 12.50
CA VAL A 25 -3.53 -5.47 12.71
C VAL A 25 -3.27 -5.45 14.21
N MET A 26 -2.74 -6.55 14.73
CA MET A 26 -2.28 -6.67 16.13
C MET A 26 -0.94 -5.94 16.34
N GLY A 27 -0.52 -5.75 17.60
CA GLY A 27 0.65 -4.94 17.94
C GLY A 27 1.96 -5.39 17.28
N ASP A 28 2.21 -6.69 17.22
CA ASP A 28 3.36 -7.29 16.53
C ASP A 28 3.33 -7.13 15.01
N ILE A 29 2.15 -7.22 14.39
CA ILE A 29 1.93 -6.91 12.97
C ILE A 29 2.18 -5.42 12.74
N GLN A 30 1.73 -4.55 13.65
CA GLN A 30 1.93 -3.10 13.56
C GLN A 30 3.42 -2.74 13.64
N GLU A 31 4.20 -3.34 14.54
CA GLU A 31 5.65 -3.14 14.60
C GLU A 31 6.33 -3.50 13.28
N ARG A 32 5.90 -4.59 12.64
CA ARG A 32 6.41 -5.00 11.32
C ARG A 32 6.01 -4.04 10.21
N ILE A 33 4.81 -3.47 10.26
CA ILE A 33 4.37 -2.43 9.31
C ILE A 33 5.20 -1.16 9.51
N THR A 34 5.39 -0.72 10.75
CA THR A 34 6.24 0.44 11.09
C THR A 34 7.68 0.25 10.60
N TRP A 35 8.22 -0.97 10.67
CA TRP A 35 9.52 -1.28 10.05
C TRP A 35 9.50 -1.10 8.53
N GLN A 36 8.41 -1.48 7.85
CA GLN A 36 8.29 -1.24 6.41
C GLN A 36 8.12 0.25 6.07
N VAL A 37 7.47 1.05 6.93
CA VAL A 37 7.43 2.51 6.79
C VAL A 37 8.85 3.07 6.82
N TRP A 38 9.66 2.68 7.80
CA TRP A 38 11.06 3.12 7.89
C TRP A 38 11.89 2.73 6.66
N ASN A 39 11.73 1.51 6.14
CA ASN A 39 12.39 1.11 4.89
C ASN A 39 11.91 1.98 3.70
N ALA A 40 10.60 2.19 3.58
CA ALA A 40 10.03 2.99 2.50
C ALA A 40 10.51 4.45 2.55
N GLU A 41 10.65 5.05 3.72
CA GLU A 41 11.26 6.37 3.89
C GLU A 41 12.70 6.40 3.36
N GLY A 42 13.49 5.39 3.68
CA GLY A 42 14.84 5.23 3.14
C GLY A 42 14.86 5.11 1.61
N TRP A 43 13.91 4.37 1.03
CA TRP A 43 13.79 4.24 -0.42
C TRP A 43 13.36 5.56 -1.07
N ALA A 44 12.41 6.27 -0.47
CA ALA A 44 11.89 7.55 -0.94
C ALA A 44 12.95 8.66 -0.89
N ALA A 45 13.90 8.59 0.05
CA ALA A 45 15.02 9.51 0.17
C ALA A 45 16.19 9.19 -0.80
N SER A 46 16.16 8.05 -1.49
CA SER A 46 17.21 7.68 -2.46
C SER A 46 17.32 8.71 -3.58
N PRO A 47 18.55 9.13 -3.98
CA PRO A 47 18.73 10.05 -5.10
C PRO A 47 18.04 9.58 -6.39
N MET A 48 18.04 8.27 -6.67
CA MET A 48 17.38 7.70 -7.85
C MET A 48 15.87 7.96 -7.85
N VAL A 49 15.24 7.94 -6.67
CA VAL A 49 13.79 8.21 -6.51
C VAL A 49 13.53 9.71 -6.57
N VAL A 50 14.26 10.50 -5.80
CA VAL A 50 14.10 11.96 -5.75
C VAL A 50 14.29 12.60 -7.13
N GLU A 51 15.36 12.24 -7.84
CA GLU A 51 15.64 12.77 -9.18
C GLU A 51 14.57 12.38 -10.20
N ALA A 52 14.06 11.14 -10.13
CA ALA A 52 12.99 10.68 -11.01
C ALA A 52 11.70 11.48 -10.79
N VAL A 53 11.34 11.75 -9.52
CA VAL A 53 10.17 12.57 -9.19
C VAL A 53 10.36 14.01 -9.68
N ILE A 54 11.54 14.62 -9.46
CA ILE A 54 11.86 15.97 -9.98
C ILE A 54 11.72 16.01 -11.51
N ALA A 55 12.27 15.01 -12.20
CA ALA A 55 12.20 14.92 -13.65
C ALA A 55 10.76 14.76 -14.15
N GLN A 56 9.94 13.96 -13.47
CA GLN A 56 8.53 13.81 -13.82
C GLN A 56 7.72 15.08 -13.52
N ASN A 57 7.96 15.76 -12.40
CA ASN A 57 7.31 17.03 -12.07
C ASN A 57 7.57 18.12 -13.12
N LYS A 58 8.74 18.12 -13.78
CA LYS A 58 9.03 19.02 -14.90
C LYS A 58 8.22 18.70 -16.15
N LYS A 59 7.86 17.43 -16.36
CA LYS A 59 7.03 16.98 -17.50
C LYS A 59 5.54 17.17 -17.23
N GLY A 60 5.12 16.96 -15.98
CA GLY A 60 3.73 16.88 -15.56
C GLY A 60 3.03 15.60 -16.05
N PRO A 61 1.71 15.49 -15.78
CA PRO A 61 0.91 14.37 -16.26
C PRO A 61 0.89 14.27 -17.78
N ILE A 62 0.74 13.05 -18.29
CA ILE A 62 0.54 12.81 -19.72
C ILE A 62 -0.77 13.50 -20.16
N PRO A 63 -0.73 14.40 -21.16
CA PRO A 63 -1.91 15.14 -21.59
C PRO A 63 -3.07 14.21 -21.98
N GLY A 64 -4.24 14.44 -21.36
CA GLY A 64 -5.44 13.65 -21.60
C GLY A 64 -5.34 12.18 -21.17
N MET A 65 -4.42 11.84 -20.28
CA MET A 65 -4.39 10.53 -19.60
C MET A 65 -5.08 10.63 -18.24
N ASP A 66 -6.34 10.20 -18.18
CA ASP A 66 -7.09 10.04 -16.94
C ASP A 66 -7.15 8.56 -16.51
N ASN A 67 -7.75 8.29 -15.35
CA ASN A 67 -7.87 6.93 -14.84
C ASN A 67 -8.73 6.02 -15.74
N PRO A 68 -9.87 6.47 -16.32
CA PRO A 68 -10.60 5.69 -17.33
C PRO A 68 -9.73 5.28 -18.52
N LYS A 69 -9.00 6.21 -19.14
CA LYS A 69 -8.12 5.92 -20.28
C LYS A 69 -6.96 5.02 -19.88
N TRP A 70 -6.35 5.24 -18.72
CA TRP A 70 -5.26 4.39 -18.22
C TRP A 70 -5.66 2.91 -18.12
N LYS A 71 -6.90 2.62 -17.72
CA LYS A 71 -7.40 1.23 -17.63
C LYS A 71 -7.41 0.52 -18.98
N THR A 72 -7.56 1.24 -20.09
CA THR A 72 -7.57 0.64 -21.44
C THR A 72 -6.17 0.39 -22.00
N VAL A 73 -5.13 1.04 -21.45
CA VAL A 73 -3.75 0.85 -21.89
C VAL A 73 -3.24 -0.52 -21.42
N PRO A 74 -2.76 -1.41 -22.31
CA PRO A 74 -2.31 -2.73 -21.89
C PRO A 74 -0.97 -2.67 -21.15
N LYS A 75 -0.69 -3.66 -20.29
CA LYS A 75 0.56 -3.70 -19.51
C LYS A 75 1.83 -3.71 -20.36
N ASN A 76 1.77 -4.31 -21.56
CA ASN A 76 2.89 -4.38 -22.50
C ASN A 76 3.04 -3.13 -23.39
N ASP A 77 2.18 -2.11 -23.24
CA ASP A 77 2.35 -0.84 -23.94
C ASP A 77 3.71 -0.21 -23.62
N ALA A 78 4.38 0.37 -24.62
CA ALA A 78 5.72 0.93 -24.47
C ALA A 78 5.80 2.02 -23.39
N MET A 79 4.74 2.82 -23.23
CA MET A 79 4.63 3.84 -22.18
C MET A 79 4.57 3.20 -20.79
N VAL A 80 3.74 2.16 -20.62
CA VAL A 80 3.63 1.42 -19.36
C VAL A 80 4.95 0.74 -19.03
N GLN A 81 5.58 0.11 -20.02
CA GLN A 81 6.90 -0.51 -19.87
C GLN A 81 7.97 0.53 -19.53
N GLY A 82 7.85 1.77 -20.00
CA GLY A 82 8.74 2.87 -19.62
C GLY A 82 8.68 3.21 -18.13
N PHE A 83 7.52 3.07 -17.47
CA PHE A 83 7.40 3.25 -16.02
C PHE A 83 7.94 2.06 -15.22
N ILE A 84 7.88 0.84 -15.77
CA ILE A 84 8.38 -0.39 -15.12
C ILE A 84 9.90 -0.51 -15.23
N ASN A 85 10.47 -0.11 -16.37
CA ASN A 85 11.87 -0.39 -16.71
C ASN A 85 12.81 0.80 -16.47
N ASN A 86 12.34 1.88 -15.86
CA ASN A 86 13.21 3.00 -15.49
C ASN A 86 14.04 2.70 -14.24
N GLU A 87 15.06 3.52 -14.01
CA GLU A 87 16.04 3.29 -12.94
C GLU A 87 15.42 3.36 -11.53
N ALA A 88 14.45 4.25 -11.30
CA ALA A 88 13.74 4.31 -10.02
C ALA A 88 12.91 3.04 -9.77
N ALA A 89 12.23 2.53 -10.79
CA ALA A 89 11.46 1.28 -10.70
C ALA A 89 12.37 0.08 -10.40
N LYS A 90 13.51 -0.01 -11.09
CA LYS A 90 14.52 -1.06 -10.84
C LYS A 90 15.10 -0.98 -9.44
N PHE A 91 15.43 0.22 -8.97
CA PHE A 91 15.91 0.45 -7.60
C PHE A 91 14.87 -0.03 -6.58
N ILE A 92 13.63 0.46 -6.68
CA ILE A 92 12.53 0.08 -5.78
C ILE A 92 12.32 -1.45 -5.82
N LYS A 93 12.31 -2.07 -7.00
CA LYS A 93 12.18 -3.52 -7.14
C LYS A 93 13.31 -4.28 -6.43
N GLY A 94 14.55 -3.80 -6.55
CA GLY A 94 15.69 -4.37 -5.85
C GLY A 94 15.58 -4.25 -4.33
N GLU A 95 15.01 -3.18 -3.81
CA GLU A 95 14.73 -3.04 -2.37
C GLU A 95 13.59 -3.97 -1.91
N ILE A 96 12.52 -4.10 -2.71
CA ILE A 96 11.42 -5.04 -2.45
C ILE A 96 11.94 -6.48 -2.36
N ASP A 97 12.87 -6.88 -3.25
CA ASP A 97 13.42 -8.23 -3.27
C ASP A 97 14.19 -8.59 -1.98
N LYS A 98 14.75 -7.59 -1.29
CA LYS A 98 15.43 -7.77 0.01
C LYS A 98 14.45 -8.03 1.16
N THR A 99 13.16 -7.74 0.99
CA THR A 99 12.15 -7.91 2.06
C THR A 99 11.72 -9.37 2.25
N GLY A 100 12.29 -10.30 1.48
CA GLY A 100 11.89 -11.71 1.52
C GLY A 100 10.43 -11.92 1.10
N GLY A 101 9.88 -11.01 0.28
CA GLY A 101 8.50 -11.00 -0.19
C GLY A 101 7.47 -10.59 0.86
N ILE A 102 7.86 -9.78 1.85
CA ILE A 102 6.90 -9.08 2.74
C ILE A 102 6.25 -7.93 1.97
N VAL A 103 7.06 -7.18 1.23
CA VAL A 103 6.56 -6.20 0.27
C VAL A 103 6.37 -6.91 -1.07
N VAL A 104 5.24 -6.69 -1.70
CA VAL A 104 4.84 -7.36 -2.95
C VAL A 104 4.74 -6.40 -4.13
N GLY A 105 4.65 -5.10 -3.86
CA GLY A 105 4.54 -4.08 -4.89
C GLY A 105 4.86 -2.70 -4.35
N ALA A 106 5.15 -1.79 -5.27
CA ALA A 106 5.24 -0.37 -4.97
C ALA A 106 5.01 0.47 -6.22
N PHE A 107 4.58 1.71 -6.02
CA PHE A 107 4.49 2.70 -7.07
C PHE A 107 4.80 4.10 -6.56
N LEU A 108 5.45 4.87 -7.42
CA LEU A 108 5.95 6.21 -7.17
C LEU A 108 5.11 7.22 -7.95
N ASN A 109 4.68 8.27 -7.26
CA ASN A 109 3.83 9.32 -7.81
C ASN A 109 4.55 10.67 -7.74
N ALA A 110 4.31 11.51 -8.73
CA ALA A 110 4.74 12.91 -8.80
C ALA A 110 3.68 13.84 -8.17
N ALA A 111 3.92 15.14 -8.18
CA ALA A 111 3.19 16.14 -7.42
C ALA A 111 1.71 16.31 -7.82
N GLN A 112 1.32 15.88 -9.02
CA GLN A 112 -0.10 15.88 -9.43
C GLN A 112 -0.75 14.49 -9.28
N GLY A 113 -0.06 13.56 -8.61
CA GLY A 113 -0.51 12.19 -8.37
C GLY A 113 -0.27 11.23 -9.53
N GLU A 114 0.36 11.69 -10.61
CA GLU A 114 0.70 10.91 -11.80
C GLU A 114 1.88 9.96 -11.57
N LYS A 115 2.01 8.91 -12.39
CA LYS A 115 3.08 7.92 -12.23
C LYS A 115 4.45 8.42 -12.64
N VAL A 116 5.43 8.01 -11.83
CA VAL A 116 6.88 8.14 -12.07
C VAL A 116 7.50 6.76 -12.34
N ALA A 117 7.13 5.78 -11.52
CA ALA A 117 7.65 4.41 -11.56
C ALA A 117 6.67 3.46 -10.86
N PHE A 118 6.70 2.18 -11.22
CA PHE A 118 5.99 1.14 -10.48
C PHE A 118 6.56 -0.24 -10.77
N THR A 119 6.42 -1.17 -9.83
CA THR A 119 6.84 -2.57 -10.02
C THR A 119 5.86 -3.40 -10.83
N ASP A 120 4.58 -3.01 -10.82
CA ASP A 120 3.56 -3.51 -11.72
C ASP A 120 2.55 -2.40 -12.08
N LYS A 121 1.88 -2.53 -13.23
CA LYS A 121 0.89 -1.58 -13.71
C LYS A 121 -0.24 -1.46 -12.68
N THR A 122 -0.39 -0.25 -12.16
CA THR A 122 -1.46 0.09 -11.22
C THR A 122 -2.82 0.20 -11.91
N SER A 123 -3.91 0.11 -11.14
CA SER A 123 -5.28 0.31 -11.65
C SER A 123 -5.61 1.76 -12.01
N SER A 124 -4.84 2.72 -11.47
CA SER A 124 -5.00 4.17 -11.69
C SER A 124 -3.67 4.82 -12.06
N TYR A 125 -3.70 5.77 -12.97
CA TYR A 125 -2.54 6.59 -13.34
C TYR A 125 -2.37 7.77 -12.38
N ILE A 126 -3.47 8.48 -12.07
CA ILE A 126 -3.50 9.63 -11.15
C ILE A 126 -4.10 9.18 -9.82
N HIS A 127 -3.36 9.41 -8.74
CA HIS A 127 -3.76 9.06 -7.37
C HIS A 127 -4.12 10.27 -6.50
N LYS A 128 -4.01 11.50 -7.01
CA LYS A 128 -4.51 12.68 -6.34
C LYS A 128 -6.00 12.52 -6.03
N GLY A 129 -6.41 12.83 -4.80
CA GLY A 129 -7.75 12.55 -4.27
C GLY A 129 -7.85 11.24 -3.48
N ALA A 130 -6.82 10.38 -3.50
CA ALA A 130 -6.75 9.19 -2.64
C ALA A 130 -5.92 9.48 -1.39
N ALA A 131 -6.37 9.02 -0.21
CA ALA A 131 -5.68 9.27 1.06
C ALA A 131 -4.21 8.83 1.05
N LYS A 132 -3.90 7.70 0.40
CA LYS A 132 -2.55 7.18 0.21
C LYS A 132 -1.60 8.10 -0.54
N PHE A 133 -2.12 9.08 -1.28
CA PHE A 133 -1.35 10.14 -1.91
C PHE A 133 -1.52 11.48 -1.17
N ASP A 134 -2.76 11.89 -0.92
CA ASP A 134 -3.05 13.23 -0.40
C ASP A 134 -2.48 13.44 1.01
N VAL A 135 -2.54 12.43 1.90
CA VAL A 135 -2.03 12.57 3.27
C VAL A 135 -0.52 12.77 3.29
N PRO A 136 0.32 11.92 2.67
CA PRO A 136 1.76 12.18 2.66
C PRO A 136 2.16 13.43 1.90
N PHE A 137 1.50 13.70 0.78
CA PHE A 137 1.83 14.87 -0.03
C PHE A 137 1.50 16.20 0.68
N ALA A 138 0.38 16.27 1.41
CA ALA A 138 -0.04 17.49 2.10
C ALA A 138 0.67 17.69 3.45
N SER A 139 0.89 16.60 4.19
CA SER A 139 1.40 16.67 5.57
C SER A 139 2.91 16.47 5.68
N GLY A 140 3.55 15.82 4.70
CA GLY A 140 4.94 15.37 4.83
C GLY A 140 5.13 14.21 5.83
N HIS A 141 4.06 13.53 6.22
CA HIS A 141 4.07 12.36 7.09
C HIS A 141 3.63 11.10 6.33
N ASP A 142 3.88 9.92 6.90
CA ASP A 142 3.42 8.67 6.32
C ASP A 142 1.89 8.51 6.45
N TRP A 143 1.37 7.54 5.70
CA TRP A 143 -0.02 7.09 5.80
C TRP A 143 -0.07 5.57 5.74
N GLN A 144 -0.97 4.98 6.53
CA GLN A 144 -1.26 3.55 6.53
C GLN A 144 -2.74 3.32 6.21
N GLY A 145 -3.00 2.47 5.23
CA GLY A 145 -4.32 2.01 4.85
C GLY A 145 -4.82 0.89 5.75
N LYS A 146 -6.12 0.64 5.67
CA LYS A 146 -6.70 -0.57 6.24
C LYS A 146 -6.28 -1.79 5.40
N PRO A 147 -6.23 -2.98 6.00
CA PRO A 147 -6.07 -4.22 5.26
C PRO A 147 -7.23 -4.41 4.26
N GLU A 148 -6.90 -4.73 3.02
CA GLU A 148 -7.86 -5.01 1.94
C GLU A 148 -7.61 -6.43 1.42
N LEU A 149 -8.67 -7.22 1.26
CA LEU A 149 -8.57 -8.57 0.72
C LEU A 149 -8.45 -8.50 -0.81
N GLU A 150 -7.31 -8.91 -1.34
CA GLU A 150 -7.06 -9.05 -2.77
C GLU A 150 -6.75 -10.52 -3.10
N ASP A 151 -7.55 -11.11 -3.99
CA ASP A 151 -7.59 -12.54 -4.30
C ASP A 151 -7.71 -13.45 -3.06
N LYS A 152 -6.58 -13.82 -2.45
CA LYS A 152 -6.45 -14.74 -1.31
C LYS A 152 -5.53 -14.22 -0.22
N ALA A 153 -5.06 -12.98 -0.32
CA ALA A 153 -4.18 -12.36 0.66
C ALA A 153 -4.72 -10.98 1.08
N TYR A 154 -4.51 -10.63 2.34
CA TYR A 154 -4.75 -9.26 2.79
C TYR A 154 -3.54 -8.41 2.43
N LEU A 155 -3.77 -7.34 1.67
CA LEU A 155 -2.77 -6.33 1.38
C LEU A 155 -2.98 -5.13 2.29
N ILE A 156 -1.86 -4.56 2.76
CA ILE A 156 -1.84 -3.32 3.50
C ILE A 156 -1.00 -2.34 2.69
N GLN A 157 -1.58 -1.20 2.35
CA GLN A 157 -0.83 -0.13 1.70
C GLN A 157 -0.30 0.84 2.75
N ILE A 158 0.98 1.14 2.66
CA ILE A 158 1.59 2.27 3.35
C ILE A 158 2.10 3.27 2.31
N SER A 159 2.26 4.52 2.69
CA SER A 159 2.87 5.51 1.82
C SER A 159 3.64 6.55 2.59
N VAL A 160 4.70 7.07 1.95
CA VAL A 160 5.63 8.03 2.52
C VAL A 160 5.90 9.15 1.51
N PRO A 161 6.17 10.39 1.97
CA PRO A 161 6.48 11.47 1.07
C PRO A 161 7.87 11.30 0.47
N VAL A 162 8.02 11.71 -0.78
CA VAL A 162 9.33 11.99 -1.37
C VAL A 162 9.63 13.45 -1.11
N LEU A 163 10.71 13.73 -0.39
CA LEU A 163 11.07 15.09 0.02
C LEU A 163 12.21 15.64 -0.82
N PHE A 164 12.11 16.92 -1.16
CA PHE A 164 13.22 17.72 -1.70
C PHE A 164 13.20 19.09 -1.03
N ASP A 165 14.33 19.50 -0.46
CA ASP A 165 14.44 20.70 0.39
C ASP A 165 13.38 20.75 1.51
N GLY A 166 13.11 19.59 2.13
CA GLY A 166 12.13 19.45 3.21
C GLY A 166 10.66 19.56 2.78
N LYS A 167 10.39 19.61 1.47
CA LYS A 167 9.01 19.70 0.93
C LYS A 167 8.63 18.44 0.17
N PRO A 168 7.40 17.94 0.33
CA PRO A 168 6.89 16.87 -0.51
C PRO A 168 6.87 17.27 -1.98
N ILE A 169 7.50 16.45 -2.82
CA ILE A 169 7.49 16.57 -4.28
C ILE A 169 6.81 15.39 -4.98
N GLY A 170 6.52 14.33 -4.22
CA GLY A 170 5.87 13.11 -4.68
C GLY A 170 5.57 12.18 -3.52
N VAL A 171 5.06 10.99 -3.82
CA VAL A 171 4.70 9.99 -2.80
C VAL A 171 5.05 8.60 -3.31
N LEU A 172 5.76 7.84 -2.47
CA LEU A 172 5.99 6.42 -2.66
C LEU A 172 4.90 5.64 -1.91
N VAL A 173 4.19 4.77 -2.60
CA VAL A 173 3.23 3.84 -2.02
C VAL A 173 3.80 2.43 -2.11
N VAL A 174 3.68 1.67 -1.03
CA VAL A 174 4.19 0.31 -0.89
C VAL A 174 3.06 -0.62 -0.49
N GLU A 175 3.03 -1.81 -1.10
CA GLU A 175 2.03 -2.86 -0.86
C GLU A 175 2.67 -4.00 -0.06
N ILE A 176 2.13 -4.24 1.13
CA ILE A 176 2.61 -5.23 2.10
C ILE A 176 1.65 -6.42 2.10
N ASP A 177 2.18 -7.63 2.03
CA ASP A 177 1.44 -8.87 2.27
C ASP A 177 1.17 -9.03 3.78
N GLY A 178 0.00 -8.58 4.21
CA GLY A 178 -0.48 -8.67 5.58
C GLY A 178 -0.66 -10.12 6.02
N THR A 179 -1.15 -11.01 5.15
CA THR A 179 -1.32 -12.43 5.46
C THR A 179 0.01 -13.09 5.79
N LYS A 180 1.08 -12.75 5.06
CA LYS A 180 2.42 -13.21 5.38
C LYS A 180 2.96 -12.63 6.68
N LEU A 181 2.74 -11.34 6.94
CA LEU A 181 3.13 -10.74 8.23
C LEU A 181 2.45 -11.44 9.40
N GLU A 182 1.15 -11.73 9.30
CA GLU A 182 0.41 -12.48 10.32
C GLU A 182 0.98 -13.91 10.49
N GLY A 183 1.31 -14.59 9.39
CA GLY A 183 1.95 -15.91 9.45
C GLY A 183 3.34 -15.92 10.09
N LEU A 184 4.08 -14.81 10.03
CA LEU A 184 5.37 -14.62 10.70
C LEU A 184 5.23 -14.21 12.17
N ALA A 185 4.12 -13.55 12.53
CA ALA A 185 3.80 -13.14 13.89
C ALA A 185 3.34 -14.32 14.76
N LYS A 186 2.68 -15.31 14.16
CA LYS A 186 2.19 -16.53 14.85
C LYS A 186 3.28 -17.59 15.14
N LYS A 187 4.54 -17.36 14.74
CA LYS A 187 5.67 -18.28 14.93
C LYS A 187 6.63 -17.75 15.98
#